data_AF-A0A536GXI7-F1
#
_entry.id   AF-A0A536GXI7-F1
#
_cell.length_a   1.000
_cell.length_b   1.000
_cell.length_c   1.000
_cell.angle_alpha   90.00
_cell.angle_beta   90.00
_cell.angle_gamma   90.00
#
_symmetry.space_group_name_H-M   'P 1'
#
loop_
_entity.id
_entity.type
_entity.pdbx_description
1 polymer ?
#
loop_
_entity_poly.entity_id
_entity_poly.type
_entity_poly.pdbx_seq_one_letter_code
_entity_poly.pdbx_strand_id
1 'polypeptide(L)'
;MLFIPTANVADTIPGPLLDRMEIIRLDGYTEEEKLAIARDHLLRRQLDRNGLSNDEVMVDDEALRRIIADHTREAGVRNLEREL
;
A
#
# COMPACT_ATOMS: atom_id res chain seq x y z
N MET A 1 7.86 -22.82 15.84
CA MET A 1 8.18 -22.00 14.65
C MET A 1 6.89 -21.33 14.19
N LEU A 2 6.95 -20.07 13.74
CA LEU A 2 5.81 -19.32 13.21
C LEU A 2 5.89 -19.30 11.68
N PHE A 3 4.78 -19.62 11.00
CA PHE A 3 4.65 -19.55 9.55
C PHE A 3 3.57 -18.53 9.18
N ILE A 4 3.87 -17.63 8.25
CA ILE A 4 2.94 -16.59 7.76
C ILE A 4 2.93 -16.65 6.21
N PRO A 5 2.10 -17.50 5.61
CA PRO A 5 1.90 -17.50 4.17
C PRO A 5 1.02 -16.33 3.73
N THR A 6 1.19 -15.86 2.49
CA THR A 6 0.31 -14.86 1.86
C THR A 6 -0.33 -15.43 0.61
N ALA A 7 -1.55 -15.00 0.31
CA ALA A 7 -2.28 -15.39 -0.90
C ALA A 7 -3.21 -14.25 -1.34
N ASN A 8 -3.28 -14.02 -2.66
CA ASN A 8 -4.23 -13.04 -3.21
C ASN A 8 -5.66 -13.61 -3.30
N VAL A 9 -5.79 -14.92 -3.56
CA VAL A 9 -7.09 -15.61 -3.69
C VAL A 9 -7.03 -16.91 -2.89
N ALA A 10 -7.67 -16.92 -1.71
CA ALA A 10 -7.66 -18.06 -0.80
C ALA A 10 -8.27 -19.33 -1.41
N ASP A 11 -9.28 -19.17 -2.28
CA ASP A 11 -10.02 -20.29 -2.88
C ASP A 11 -9.17 -21.16 -3.83
N THR A 12 -8.01 -20.65 -4.26
CA THR A 12 -7.04 -21.39 -5.09
C THR A 12 -6.09 -22.27 -4.26
N ILE A 13 -6.10 -22.14 -2.93
CA ILE A 13 -5.24 -22.91 -2.03
C ILE A 13 -5.78 -24.35 -1.92
N PRO A 14 -4.93 -25.38 -2.06
CA PRO A 14 -5.35 -26.77 -1.83
C PRO A 14 -5.97 -26.96 -0.44
N GLY A 15 -7.14 -27.59 -0.36
CA GLY A 15 -7.88 -27.85 0.88
C GLY A 15 -7.01 -28.35 2.05
N PRO A 16 -6.12 -29.36 1.86
CA PRO A 16 -5.27 -29.84 2.93
C PRO A 16 -4.34 -28.77 3.56
N LEU A 17 -3.94 -27.77 2.80
CA LEU A 17 -3.15 -26.65 3.32
C LEU A 17 -4.06 -25.63 4.01
N LEU A 18 -5.21 -25.33 3.41
CA LEU A 18 -6.20 -24.39 3.93
C LEU A 18 -6.71 -24.79 5.31
N ASP A 19 -6.98 -26.08 5.52
CA ASP A 19 -7.46 -26.64 6.79
C ASP A 19 -6.47 -26.47 7.96
N ARG A 20 -5.22 -26.10 7.66
CA ARG A 20 -4.14 -25.90 8.65
C ARG A 20 -3.78 -24.42 8.85
N MET A 21 -4.55 -23.51 8.26
CA MET A 21 -4.29 -22.08 8.27
C MET A 21 -5.43 -21.33 8.95
N GLU A 22 -5.08 -20.28 9.69
CA GLU A 22 -6.03 -19.23 10.05
C GLU A 22 -6.03 -18.19 8.93
N ILE A 23 -7.21 -17.91 8.36
CA ILE A 23 -7.34 -16.96 7.25
C ILE A 23 -7.65 -15.57 7.82
N ILE A 24 -6.71 -14.65 7.65
CA ILE A 24 -6.91 -13.23 7.91
C ILE A 24 -7.08 -12.54 6.55
N ARG A 25 -8.25 -11.94 6.31
CA ARG A 25 -8.52 -11.17 5.09
C ARG A 25 -8.06 -9.73 5.29
N LEU A 26 -7.29 -9.23 4.34
CA LEU A 26 -6.86 -7.85 4.28
C LEU A 26 -7.59 -7.19 3.11
N ASP A 27 -8.50 -6.28 3.44
CA ASP A 27 -9.23 -5.51 2.45
C ASP A 27 -8.36 -4.39 1.88
N GLY A 28 -8.83 -3.79 0.79
CA GLY A 28 -8.22 -2.59 0.23
C GLY A 28 -8.34 -1.38 1.14
N TYR A 29 -7.61 -0.33 0.79
CA TYR A 29 -7.65 0.94 1.51
C TYR A 29 -8.66 1.90 0.89
N THR A 30 -9.36 2.64 1.74
CA THR A 30 -10.10 3.85 1.37
C THR A 30 -9.14 4.95 0.92
N GLU A 31 -9.63 5.97 0.22
CA GLU A 31 -8.80 7.09 -0.23
C GLU A 31 -8.13 7.83 0.93
N GLU A 32 -8.83 8.01 2.05
CA GLU A 32 -8.27 8.66 3.25
C GLU A 32 -7.19 7.79 3.92
N GLU A 33 -7.37 6.47 3.95
CA GLU A 33 -6.32 5.55 4.43
C GLU A 33 -5.09 5.59 3.50
N LYS A 34 -5.30 5.64 2.18
CA LYS A 34 -4.20 5.80 1.22
C LYS A 34 -3.48 7.13 1.37
N LEU A 35 -4.20 8.21 1.65
CA LEU A 35 -3.60 9.52 1.91
C LEU A 35 -2.71 9.48 3.15
N ALA A 36 -3.20 8.88 4.24
CA ALA A 36 -2.41 8.71 5.46
C ALA A 36 -1.14 7.86 5.19
N ILE A 37 -1.29 6.72 4.50
CA ILE A 37 -0.16 5.86 4.14
C ILE A 37 0.85 6.59 3.23
N ALA A 38 0.37 7.36 2.26
CA ALA A 38 1.21 8.12 1.34
C ALA A 38 2.07 9.14 2.09
N ARG A 39 1.46 9.94 2.96
CA ARG A 39 2.16 10.97 3.73
C ARG A 39 3.11 10.38 4.77
N ASP A 40 2.64 9.41 5.55
CA ASP A 40 3.36 8.95 6.73
C ASP A 40 4.45 7.91 6.40
N HIS A 41 4.34 7.28 5.22
CA HIS A 41 5.24 6.19 4.81
C HIS A 41 5.81 6.33 3.40
N LEU A 42 4.98 6.47 2.37
CA LEU A 42 5.45 6.35 0.98
C LEU A 42 6.29 7.54 0.54
N LEU A 43 5.81 8.76 0.75
CA LEU A 43 6.50 9.99 0.36
C LEU A 43 7.87 10.08 1.04
N ARG A 44 7.91 9.86 2.37
CA ARG A 44 9.16 9.83 3.11
C ARG A 44 10.14 8.79 2.55
N ARG A 45 9.66 7.58 2.27
CA ARG A 45 10.49 6.52 1.68
C ARG A 45 11.02 6.89 0.29
N GLN A 46 10.24 7.60 -0.51
CA GLN A 46 10.68 8.06 -1.84
C GLN A 46 11.71 9.18 -1.73
N LEU A 47 11.52 10.16 -0.84
CA LEU A 47 12.52 11.21 -0.59
C LEU A 47 13.84 10.59 -0.14
N ASP A 48 13.81 9.68 0.83
CA ASP A 48 14.99 8.97 1.33
C ASP A 48 15.72 8.20 0.21
N ARG A 49 14.97 7.50 -0.66
CA ARG A 49 15.54 6.73 -1.79
C ARG A 49 16.18 7.61 -2.86
N ASN A 50 15.64 8.82 -3.05
CA ASN A 50 16.14 9.78 -4.02
C ASN A 50 17.19 10.74 -3.42
N GLY A 51 17.51 10.60 -2.13
CA GLY A 51 18.49 11.43 -1.44
C GLY A 51 18.03 12.86 -1.20
N LEU A 52 16.72 13.09 -1.16
CA LEU A 52 16.11 14.40 -0.94
C LEU A 52 15.76 14.57 0.54
N SER A 53 15.97 15.78 1.07
CA SER A 53 15.47 16.15 2.40
C SER A 53 14.05 16.72 2.34
N ASN A 54 13.34 16.69 3.47
CA ASN A 54 11.93 17.13 3.53
C ASN A 54 11.73 18.63 3.22
N ASP A 55 12.79 19.43 3.28
CA ASP A 55 12.79 20.85 2.95
C ASP A 55 13.07 21.12 1.46
N GLU A 56 13.59 20.15 0.71
CA GLU A 56 13.83 20.29 -0.73
C GLU A 56 12.55 20.05 -1.55
N VAL A 57 11.68 19.14 -1.09
CA VAL A 57 10.42 18.81 -1.76
C VAL A 57 9.32 18.63 -0.73
N MET A 58 8.26 19.42 -0.88
CA MET A 58 7.01 19.26 -0.15
C MET A 58 5.87 18.93 -1.12
N VAL A 59 5.15 17.85 -0.83
CA VAL A 59 3.93 17.48 -1.55
C VAL A 59 2.77 17.71 -0.60
N ASP A 60 1.82 18.54 -1.01
CA ASP A 60 0.64 18.82 -0.19
C ASP A 60 -0.39 17.67 -0.26
N ASP A 61 -1.27 17.62 0.74
CA ASP A 61 -2.31 16.59 0.81
C ASP A 61 -3.28 16.65 -0.39
N GLU A 62 -3.47 17.83 -1.00
CA GLU A 62 -4.35 17.99 -2.16
C GLU A 62 -3.77 17.34 -3.42
N ALA A 63 -2.47 17.49 -3.65
CA ALA A 63 -1.75 16.80 -4.71
C ALA A 63 -1.78 15.28 -4.50
N LEU A 64 -1.58 14.82 -3.27
CA LEU A 64 -1.71 13.39 -2.95
C LEU A 64 -3.11 12.86 -3.23
N ARG A 65 -4.16 13.59 -2.85
CA ARG A 65 -5.56 13.23 -3.15
C ARG A 65 -5.81 13.13 -4.64
N ARG A 66 -5.31 14.08 -5.44
CA ARG A 66 -5.41 14.04 -6.91
C ARG A 66 -4.71 12.83 -7.51
N ILE A 67 -3.51 12.51 -7.05
CA ILE A 67 -2.80 11.30 -7.50
C ILE A 67 -3.64 10.05 -7.17
N ILE A 68 -4.15 9.95 -5.94
CA ILE A 68 -4.97 8.81 -5.52
C ILE A 68 -6.21 8.67 -6.43
N ALA A 69 -6.96 9.75 -6.65
CA ALA A 69 -8.22 9.71 -7.38
C ALA A 69 -8.04 9.55 -8.90
N ASP A 70 -7.11 10.31 -9.49
CA ASP A 70 -7.00 10.45 -10.95
C ASP A 70 -5.97 9.49 -11.57
N HIS A 71 -4.98 9.04 -10.79
CA HIS A 71 -3.83 8.29 -11.28
C HIS A 71 -3.71 6.88 -10.70
N THR A 72 -4.49 6.53 -9.66
CA THR A 72 -4.45 5.18 -9.08
C THR A 72 -5.81 4.49 -9.14
N ARG A 73 -5.86 3.30 -9.75
CA ARG A 73 -7.06 2.45 -9.74
C ARG A 73 -6.72 1.03 -9.27
N GLU A 74 -6.44 0.92 -7.99
CA GLU A 74 -6.10 -0.33 -7.30
C GLU A 74 -6.64 -0.32 -5.87
N ALA A 75 -6.73 -1.50 -5.23
CA ALA A 75 -7.11 -1.61 -3.82
C ALA A 75 -5.94 -1.26 -2.87
N GLY A 76 -4.70 -1.51 -3.31
CA GLY A 76 -3.49 -1.24 -2.55
C GLY A 76 -2.88 0.15 -2.83
N VAL A 77 -1.58 0.27 -2.61
CA VAL A 77 -0.80 1.52 -2.77
C VAL A 77 0.44 1.36 -3.66
N ARG A 78 0.51 0.32 -4.49
CA ARG A 78 1.68 0.04 -5.31
C ARG A 78 1.84 1.03 -6.47
N ASN A 79 0.76 1.34 -7.17
CA ASN A 79 0.74 2.39 -8.18
C ASN A 79 0.86 3.76 -7.52
N LEU A 80 0.24 3.96 -6.35
CA LEU A 80 0.42 5.22 -5.60
C LEU A 80 1.90 5.48 -5.29
N GLU A 81 2.63 4.48 -4.78
CA GLU A 81 4.08 4.61 -4.56
C GLU A 81 4.85 4.89 -5.87
N ARG A 82 4.41 4.38 -7.02
CA ARG A 82 5.10 4.61 -8.30
C ARG A 82 4.94 6.01 -8.85
N GLU A 83 3.81 6.66 -8.58
CA GLU A 83 3.54 8.03 -9.00
C GLU A 83 4.19 9.07 -8.06
N LEU A 84 4.63 8.66 -6.88
CA LEU A 84 5.39 9.45 -5.90
C LEU A 84 6.90 9.30 -6.10
#